data_AF-A0A944ATZ4-F1
#
_entry.id   AF-A0A944ATZ4-F1
#
_cell.length_a   1.000
_cell.length_b   1.000
_cell.length_c   1.000
_cell.angle_alpha   90.00
_cell.angle_beta   90.00
_cell.angle_gamma   90.00
#
_symmetry.space_group_name_H-M   'P 1'
#
loop_
_entity.id
_entity.type
_entity.pdbx_description
1 polymer ?
#
loop_
_entity_poly.entity_id
_entity_poly.type
_entity_poly.pdbx_seq_one_letter_code
_entity_poly.pdbx_strand_id
1 'polypeptide(L)'
;MSNSDIDPSIAALLNDAQPYKPSASMDFERMVLESEAEAQPKKAPGLVPEVDLSIKEFKEVTHIYNDEPADWFDNPSYYKVAIAGEGSNSQRLHQVLSKYLTCKDSKDRMVYRQQVIMAYWEFIHSIAPKMADKHCDITKRMLMRFAVLLPSLFKPEHKELFAKTILDNETGEPVFYLDEWFRGIATGQIKCSTTDEVRQPRKATTAEGAAMQEQQRLMQLQSKNSGKLQSAEGILNVKESERAMMEAELKSRVDALCDHLPVPGCDPHKDAYTETQQKLFAEIQNYLHSLSKNNKELSKALHEFKEASEAYNSVTDKIAQGPEIVSVNTGDIDTEYETVRQMAKMTCGRQGNQFPIYTREFYHCLPQGTGFRENVVNILKWVESIDPGAFCRIHKNVPNRIVPFVLLLPTYGDAGFCWEPFDRYNRVTSRGRIVIPMYPRDLKIAVLTAVADLRWQVAKEKASYYWMEEGLTGQYYEWIDKQKLKGDLKQYFIQDYVLWMTKESEGVQRLDKEVRGIFWRNIPFPQSLKDELKTRSLVYDELCKKDRNREMSDGY
;
A
#
# COMPACT_ATOMS: atom_id res chain seq x y z
N MET A 1 16.58 7.21 40.39
CA MET A 1 16.71 5.88 39.77
C MET A 1 17.86 5.16 40.46
N SER A 2 17.57 4.06 41.15
CA SER A 2 18.56 3.21 41.80
C SER A 2 19.40 2.48 40.74
N ASN A 3 20.70 2.33 40.98
CA ASN A 3 21.71 1.74 40.09
C ASN A 3 21.54 0.21 39.84
N SER A 4 20.35 -0.36 40.02
CA SER A 4 20.13 -1.82 40.09
C SER A 4 19.51 -2.46 38.84
N ASP A 5 19.17 -1.70 37.79
CA ASP A 5 18.51 -2.22 36.58
C ASP A 5 19.34 -2.09 35.29
N ILE A 6 20.67 -1.92 35.40
CA ILE A 6 21.55 -1.96 34.22
C ILE A 6 21.93 -3.41 33.96
N ASP A 7 21.34 -3.98 32.92
CA ASP A 7 21.58 -5.35 32.45
C ASP A 7 23.08 -5.65 32.22
N PRO A 8 23.57 -6.88 32.53
CA PRO A 8 24.96 -7.27 32.30
C PRO A 8 25.45 -7.08 30.86
N SER A 9 24.57 -7.09 29.85
CA SER A 9 24.90 -6.79 28.45
C SER A 9 25.14 -5.29 28.21
N ILE A 10 24.42 -4.40 28.91
CA ILE A 10 24.66 -2.95 28.89
C ILE A 10 25.93 -2.63 29.69
N ALA A 11 26.17 -3.32 30.81
CA ALA A 11 27.42 -3.23 31.56
C ALA A 11 28.63 -3.81 30.78
N ALA A 12 28.44 -4.89 30.01
CA ALA A 12 29.46 -5.44 29.12
C ALA A 12 29.72 -4.53 27.91
N LEU A 13 28.68 -3.86 27.39
CA LEU A 13 28.81 -2.82 26.37
C LEU A 13 29.59 -1.60 26.84
N LEU A 14 29.51 -1.27 28.14
CA LEU A 14 30.31 -0.21 28.76
C LEU A 14 31.76 -0.63 29.02
N ASN A 15 32.05 -1.93 29.15
CA ASN A 15 33.39 -2.47 29.40
C ASN A 15 34.19 -2.80 28.12
N ASP A 16 33.54 -3.10 27.00
CA ASP A 16 34.18 -3.45 25.71
C ASP A 16 34.47 -2.22 24.82
N ALA A 17 34.87 -1.08 25.41
CA ALA A 17 35.33 0.10 24.69
C ALA A 17 36.75 -0.06 24.08
N GLN A 18 37.04 -1.21 23.45
CA GLN A 18 38.24 -1.36 22.64
C GLN A 18 37.93 -1.09 21.15
N PRO A 19 38.73 -0.25 20.48
CA PRO A 19 38.54 0.04 19.07
C PRO A 19 38.74 -1.23 18.24
N TYR A 20 37.70 -1.59 17.48
CA TYR A 20 37.76 -2.63 16.46
C TYR A 20 38.86 -2.29 15.44
N LYS A 21 39.84 -3.18 15.28
CA LYS A 21 40.85 -3.10 14.22
C LYS A 21 40.27 -3.72 12.94
N PRO A 22 40.36 -3.04 11.79
CA PRO A 22 39.87 -3.59 10.54
C PRO A 22 40.73 -4.78 10.12
N SER A 23 40.13 -5.96 9.97
CA SER A 23 40.74 -7.05 9.19
C SER A 23 40.50 -6.78 7.70
N ALA A 24 41.58 -6.99 6.93
CA ALA A 24 41.77 -6.81 5.49
C ALA A 24 40.53 -6.76 4.58
N SER A 25 40.60 -5.84 3.61
CA SER A 25 39.73 -5.70 2.45
C SER A 25 39.48 -7.05 1.77
N MET A 26 38.22 -7.45 1.68
CA MET A 26 37.80 -8.45 0.71
C MET A 26 37.32 -7.71 -0.54
N ASP A 27 38.03 -7.96 -1.63
CA ASP A 27 37.80 -7.37 -2.95
C ASP A 27 36.39 -7.69 -3.46
N PHE A 28 35.59 -6.64 -3.60
CA PHE A 28 34.20 -6.65 -4.04
C PHE A 28 34.04 -7.06 -5.52
N GLU A 29 35.13 -7.08 -6.30
CA GLU A 29 35.12 -7.36 -7.74
C GLU A 29 35.11 -8.86 -8.10
N ARG A 30 35.36 -9.77 -7.15
CA ARG A 30 35.57 -11.20 -7.47
C ARG A 30 34.35 -12.10 -7.28
N MET A 31 33.26 -11.61 -6.69
CA MET A 31 32.06 -12.42 -6.40
C MET A 31 30.94 -12.34 -7.46
N VAL A 32 31.11 -11.51 -8.50
CA VAL A 32 30.09 -11.31 -9.55
C VAL A 32 30.22 -12.30 -10.72
N LEU A 33 31.28 -13.13 -10.75
CA LEU A 33 31.61 -13.98 -11.90
C LEU A 33 31.21 -15.46 -11.80
N GLU A 34 30.51 -15.88 -10.74
CA GLU A 34 30.11 -17.28 -10.55
C GLU A 34 28.60 -17.45 -10.38
N SER A 35 27.83 -17.07 -11.40
CA SER A 35 26.44 -17.54 -11.51
C SER A 35 25.99 -17.63 -12.98
N GLU A 36 26.77 -18.31 -13.81
CA GLU A 36 26.29 -18.81 -15.10
C GLU A 36 26.29 -20.35 -15.05
N ALA A 37 25.14 -20.91 -14.63
CA ALA A 37 24.79 -22.28 -14.94
C ALA A 37 23.28 -22.33 -15.22
N GLU A 38 22.98 -22.70 -16.45
CA GLU A 38 21.68 -22.66 -17.11
C GLU A 38 20.60 -23.49 -16.42
N ALA A 39 19.46 -22.87 -16.17
CA ALA A 39 18.14 -23.52 -16.20
C ALA A 39 17.09 -22.45 -16.53
N GLN A 40 16.26 -22.74 -17.54
CA GLN A 40 15.22 -21.84 -18.08
C GLN A 40 14.41 -21.13 -16.97
N PRO A 41 14.24 -19.80 -17.01
CA PRO A 41 13.65 -19.08 -15.90
C PRO A 41 12.13 -19.26 -15.92
N LYS A 42 11.61 -20.12 -15.04
CA LYS A 42 10.31 -19.82 -14.43
C LYS A 42 10.52 -18.55 -13.61
N LYS A 43 9.91 -17.43 -14.02
CA LYS A 43 9.93 -16.15 -13.27
C LYS A 43 9.68 -16.47 -11.78
N ALA A 44 10.67 -16.25 -10.93
CA ALA A 44 10.47 -16.28 -9.50
C ALA A 44 9.37 -15.26 -9.15
N PRO A 45 8.43 -15.57 -8.22
CA PRO A 45 7.46 -14.58 -7.78
C PRO A 45 8.21 -13.35 -7.25
N GLY A 46 7.97 -12.19 -7.84
CA GLY A 46 8.61 -10.93 -7.44
C GLY A 46 8.22 -10.53 -6.01
N LEU A 47 9.06 -9.72 -5.35
CA LEU A 47 8.79 -9.14 -4.02
C LEU A 47 7.52 -8.29 -4.03
N VAL A 48 7.22 -7.68 -5.18
CA VAL A 48 6.05 -6.83 -5.39
C VAL A 48 4.96 -7.62 -6.13
N PRO A 49 3.77 -7.79 -5.52
CA PRO A 49 2.62 -8.36 -6.21
C PRO A 49 2.22 -7.49 -7.42
N GLU A 50 2.06 -8.10 -8.59
CA GLU A 50 1.53 -7.41 -9.77
C GLU A 50 0.09 -6.93 -9.52
N VAL A 51 -0.32 -5.86 -10.21
CA VAL A 51 -1.70 -5.35 -10.10
C VAL A 51 -2.61 -6.27 -10.91
N ASP A 52 -3.33 -7.15 -10.22
CA ASP A 52 -4.36 -7.98 -10.82
C ASP A 52 -5.74 -7.33 -10.62
N LEU A 53 -6.31 -6.82 -11.71
CA LEU A 53 -7.61 -6.16 -11.72
C LEU A 53 -8.80 -7.13 -11.54
N SER A 54 -8.55 -8.45 -11.57
CA SER A 54 -9.59 -9.46 -11.32
C SER A 54 -9.88 -9.65 -9.83
N ILE A 55 -8.93 -9.30 -8.95
CA ILE A 55 -9.08 -9.40 -7.50
C ILE A 55 -10.01 -8.28 -7.01
N LYS A 56 -11.06 -8.64 -6.28
CA LYS A 56 -12.11 -7.71 -5.83
C LYS A 56 -12.10 -7.38 -4.35
N GLU A 57 -11.41 -8.17 -3.54
CA GLU A 57 -11.36 -8.00 -2.08
C GLU A 57 -10.05 -8.52 -1.50
N PHE A 58 -9.69 -8.06 -0.30
CA PHE A 58 -8.60 -8.62 0.48
C PHE A 58 -8.92 -10.06 0.91
N LYS A 59 -7.93 -10.95 0.75
CA LYS A 59 -8.01 -12.31 1.29
C LYS A 59 -8.11 -12.28 2.81
N GLU A 60 -8.78 -13.27 3.38
CA GLU A 60 -8.81 -13.44 4.83
C GLU A 60 -7.42 -13.82 5.37
N VAL A 61 -6.98 -13.12 6.40
CA VAL A 61 -5.75 -13.44 7.11
C VAL A 61 -6.09 -14.50 8.16
N THR A 62 -5.78 -15.75 7.86
CA THR A 62 -6.06 -16.89 8.76
C THR A 62 -4.98 -17.05 9.84
N HIS A 63 -3.75 -16.63 9.55
CA HIS A 63 -2.61 -16.72 10.46
C HIS A 63 -1.99 -15.33 10.65
N ILE A 64 -1.99 -14.85 11.89
CA ILE A 64 -1.46 -13.52 12.26
C ILE A 64 -0.04 -13.65 12.86
N TYR A 65 0.23 -14.78 13.50
CA TYR A 65 1.47 -15.09 14.21
C TYR A 65 1.88 -16.53 13.95
N ASN A 66 3.18 -16.80 14.02
CA ASN A 66 3.70 -18.16 14.12
C ASN A 66 3.35 -18.76 15.48
N ASP A 67 3.09 -20.07 15.51
CA ASP A 67 2.77 -20.80 16.73
C ASP A 67 3.94 -20.76 17.73
N GLU A 68 5.16 -20.94 17.22
CA GLU A 68 6.40 -20.91 18.01
C GLU A 68 7.18 -19.61 17.80
N PRO A 69 7.72 -19.00 18.88
CA PRO A 69 8.58 -17.83 18.76
C PRO A 69 9.94 -18.23 18.17
N ALA A 70 10.46 -17.43 17.25
CA ALA A 70 11.81 -17.59 16.75
C ALA A 70 12.87 -17.10 17.75
N ASP A 71 14.10 -17.60 17.60
CA ASP A 71 15.24 -17.35 18.49
C ASP A 71 16.08 -16.10 18.11
N TRP A 72 15.62 -15.29 17.14
CA TRP A 72 16.39 -14.17 16.59
C TRP A 72 16.86 -13.16 17.65
N PHE A 73 16.08 -12.99 18.72
CA PHE A 73 16.36 -12.05 19.81
C PHE A 73 17.06 -12.69 21.02
N ASP A 74 17.37 -13.99 20.95
CA ASP A 74 18.02 -14.74 22.03
C ASP A 74 19.55 -14.75 21.94
N ASN A 75 20.10 -14.33 20.79
CA ASN A 75 21.54 -14.27 20.58
C ASN A 75 22.22 -13.30 21.58
N PRO A 76 23.12 -13.78 22.47
CA PRO A 76 23.84 -12.92 23.42
C PRO A 76 24.72 -11.88 22.74
N SER A 77 25.14 -12.13 21.50
CA SER A 77 25.93 -11.22 20.67
C SER A 77 25.08 -10.36 19.72
N TYR A 78 23.74 -10.34 19.85
CA TYR A 78 22.83 -9.63 18.94
C TYR A 78 23.28 -8.20 18.65
N TYR A 79 23.57 -7.41 19.70
CA TYR A 79 23.99 -6.03 19.53
C TYR A 79 25.29 -5.92 18.73
N LYS A 80 26.29 -6.76 19.05
CA LYS A 80 27.58 -6.77 18.34
C LYS A 80 27.38 -7.08 16.86
N VAL A 81 26.52 -8.04 16.52
CA VAL A 81 26.17 -8.40 15.14
C VAL A 81 25.42 -7.25 14.45
N ALA A 82 24.46 -6.63 15.12
CA ALA A 82 23.67 -5.52 14.58
C ALA A 82 24.55 -4.35 14.13
N ILE A 83 25.56 -3.99 14.93
CA ILE A 83 26.45 -2.84 14.64
C ILE A 83 27.72 -3.19 13.85
N ALA A 84 28.00 -4.48 13.64
CA ALA A 84 29.23 -4.93 12.98
C ALA A 84 29.28 -4.53 11.50
N GLY A 85 30.48 -4.14 11.03
CA GLY A 85 30.72 -3.84 9.61
C GLY A 85 30.16 -2.52 9.10
N GLU A 86 29.81 -1.58 10.00
CA GLU A 86 29.26 -0.25 9.67
C GLU A 86 30.22 0.93 9.94
N GLY A 87 31.50 0.64 10.17
CA GLY A 87 32.58 1.65 10.24
C GLY A 87 32.41 2.68 11.37
N SER A 88 32.63 3.97 11.04
CA SER A 88 32.54 5.08 12.00
C SER A 88 31.12 5.34 12.50
N ASN A 89 30.10 5.01 11.70
CA ASN A 89 28.70 5.30 12.05
C ASN A 89 28.23 4.43 13.21
N SER A 90 28.60 3.15 13.24
CA SER A 90 28.32 2.28 14.40
C SER A 90 29.06 2.71 15.66
N GLN A 91 30.33 3.09 15.55
CA GLN A 91 31.11 3.59 16.69
C GLN A 91 30.48 4.85 17.29
N ARG A 92 30.05 5.79 16.44
CA ARG A 92 29.35 7.01 16.87
C ARG A 92 28.04 6.69 17.56
N LEU A 93 27.21 5.82 16.98
CA LEU A 93 25.94 5.40 17.57
C LEU A 93 26.16 4.75 18.94
N HIS A 94 27.12 3.82 19.05
CA HIS A 94 27.45 3.17 20.31
C HIS A 94 27.87 4.18 21.39
N GLN A 95 28.80 5.09 21.08
CA GLN A 95 29.28 6.10 22.04
C GLN A 95 28.15 6.99 22.57
N VAL A 96 27.29 7.48 21.67
CA VAL A 96 26.20 8.39 22.05
C VAL A 96 25.10 7.64 22.79
N LEU A 97 24.78 6.40 22.39
CA LEU A 97 23.80 5.56 23.06
C LEU A 97 24.23 5.22 24.49
N SER A 98 25.50 4.86 24.70
CA SER A 98 26.05 4.60 26.03
C SER A 98 25.95 5.82 26.94
N LYS A 99 26.26 7.02 26.42
CA LYS A 99 26.05 8.29 27.15
C LYS A 99 24.57 8.52 27.47
N TYR A 100 23.67 8.31 26.52
CA TYR A 100 22.24 8.46 26.74
C TYR A 100 21.68 7.53 27.83
N LEU A 101 22.08 6.26 27.83
CA LEU A 101 21.61 5.25 28.78
C LEU A 101 22.14 5.47 30.21
N THR A 102 23.38 5.96 30.33
CA THR A 102 24.02 6.22 31.64
C THR A 102 23.72 7.61 32.22
N CYS A 103 23.13 8.52 31.42
CA CYS A 103 22.89 9.90 31.81
C CYS A 103 21.81 10.01 32.90
N LYS A 104 22.18 10.65 34.02
CA LYS A 104 21.28 10.92 35.15
C LYS A 104 20.64 12.31 35.11
N ASP A 105 21.29 13.28 34.46
CA ASP A 105 20.76 14.64 34.31
C ASP A 105 19.72 14.71 33.18
N SER A 106 18.60 15.41 33.43
CA SER A 106 17.50 15.49 32.47
C SER A 106 17.78 16.39 31.27
N LYS A 107 18.60 17.44 31.41
CA LYS A 107 18.94 18.36 30.31
C LYS A 107 19.92 17.69 29.36
N ASP A 108 20.95 17.07 29.92
CA ASP A 108 21.95 16.35 29.12
C ASP A 108 21.32 15.12 28.43
N ARG A 109 20.37 14.44 29.08
CA ARG A 109 19.63 13.33 28.46
C ARG A 109 18.84 13.76 27.24
N MET A 110 18.28 14.97 27.21
CA MET A 110 17.63 15.51 26.00
C MET A 110 18.62 15.81 24.87
N VAL A 111 19.80 16.34 25.19
CA VAL A 111 20.86 16.57 24.19
C VAL A 111 21.36 15.26 23.60
N TYR A 112 21.68 14.27 24.45
CA TYR A 112 22.10 12.95 23.98
C TYR A 112 21.01 12.24 23.20
N ARG A 113 19.73 12.40 23.56
CA ARG A 113 18.61 11.87 22.78
C ARG A 113 18.61 12.40 21.35
N GLN A 114 18.82 13.71 21.16
CA GLN A 114 18.89 14.30 19.81
C GLN A 114 20.09 13.78 19.03
N GLN A 115 21.24 13.60 19.69
CA GLN A 115 22.43 13.02 19.08
C GLN A 115 22.22 11.54 18.71
N VAL A 116 21.51 10.75 19.54
CA VAL A 116 21.14 9.35 19.23
C VAL A 116 20.26 9.31 17.99
N ILE A 117 19.26 10.20 17.90
CA ILE A 117 18.39 10.27 16.72
C ILE A 117 19.22 10.48 15.45
N MET A 118 20.15 11.44 15.45
CA MET A 118 21.00 11.71 14.30
C MET A 118 21.93 10.54 13.97
N ALA A 119 22.66 10.01 14.96
CA ALA A 119 23.60 8.91 14.77
C ALA A 119 22.91 7.62 14.33
N TYR A 120 21.69 7.36 14.81
CA TYR A 120 20.90 6.20 14.40
C TYR A 120 20.55 6.27 12.92
N TRP A 121 20.06 7.41 12.43
CA TRP A 121 19.72 7.56 11.02
C TRP A 121 20.97 7.41 10.12
N GLU A 122 22.11 8.04 10.47
CA GLU A 122 23.38 7.83 9.75
C GLU A 122 23.85 6.36 9.74
N PHE A 123 23.54 5.61 10.79
CA PHE A 123 23.82 4.18 10.87
C PHE A 123 22.84 3.35 10.02
N ILE A 124 21.54 3.69 10.00
CA ILE A 124 20.56 3.06 9.09
C ILE A 124 20.94 3.31 7.63
N HIS A 125 21.48 4.48 7.31
CA HIS A 125 21.98 4.80 5.97
C HIS A 125 23.06 3.82 5.50
N SER A 126 23.98 3.41 6.38
CA SER A 126 25.03 2.45 6.00
C SER A 126 24.52 1.00 5.86
N ILE A 127 23.41 0.66 6.54
CA ILE A 127 22.78 -0.66 6.49
C ILE A 127 21.83 -0.80 5.29
N ALA A 128 21.14 0.27 4.89
CA ALA A 128 20.10 0.23 3.85
C ALA A 128 20.56 -0.45 2.54
N PRO A 129 21.77 -0.19 1.98
CA PRO A 129 22.25 -0.89 0.79
C PRO A 129 22.38 -2.41 0.96
N LYS A 130 22.64 -2.88 2.18
CA LYS A 130 22.81 -4.31 2.49
C LYS A 130 21.48 -5.07 2.47
N MET A 131 20.34 -4.38 2.48
CA MET A 131 19.01 -5.01 2.39
C MET A 131 18.72 -5.60 1.00
N ALA A 132 19.48 -5.17 -0.01
CA ALA A 132 19.46 -5.76 -1.35
C ALA A 132 19.79 -7.26 -1.32
N ASP A 133 20.69 -7.67 -0.42
CA ASP A 133 21.05 -9.07 -0.24
C ASP A 133 19.96 -9.80 0.57
N LYS A 134 19.42 -10.87 -0.02
CA LYS A 134 18.44 -11.75 0.63
C LYS A 134 19.06 -12.50 1.82
N HIS A 135 20.38 -12.73 1.77
CA HIS A 135 21.15 -13.43 2.80
C HIS A 135 21.71 -12.49 3.88
N CYS A 136 21.31 -11.21 3.88
CA CYS A 136 21.64 -10.29 4.95
C CYS A 136 21.24 -10.88 6.31
N ASP A 137 22.15 -10.77 7.30
CA ASP A 137 21.99 -11.33 8.64
C ASP A 137 20.62 -10.97 9.24
N ILE A 138 19.95 -11.97 9.81
CA ILE A 138 18.61 -11.82 10.37
C ILE A 138 18.55 -10.73 11.44
N THR A 139 19.62 -10.52 12.20
CA THR A 139 19.76 -9.47 13.22
C THR A 139 19.63 -8.08 12.59
N LYS A 140 20.28 -7.85 11.44
CA LYS A 140 20.20 -6.56 10.72
C LYS A 140 18.83 -6.35 10.11
N ARG A 141 18.20 -7.43 9.63
CA ARG A 141 16.81 -7.37 9.16
C ARG A 141 15.85 -7.02 10.29
N MET A 142 15.98 -7.63 11.46
CA MET A 142 15.14 -7.34 12.64
C MET A 142 15.36 -5.93 13.18
N LEU A 143 16.61 -5.44 13.14
CA LEU A 143 16.93 -4.04 13.43
C LEU A 143 16.20 -3.10 12.46
N MET A 144 16.29 -3.33 11.14
CA MET A 144 15.63 -2.47 10.14
C MET A 144 14.11 -2.54 10.26
N ARG A 145 13.57 -3.74 10.46
CA ARG A 145 12.13 -4.03 10.50
C ARG A 145 11.46 -3.45 11.74
N PHE A 146 12.04 -3.66 12.92
CA PHE A 146 11.41 -3.35 14.20
C PHE A 146 12.12 -2.26 15.00
N ALA A 147 13.21 -1.68 14.49
CA ALA A 147 14.09 -0.78 15.23
C ALA A 147 14.69 -1.41 16.50
N VAL A 148 14.80 -2.74 16.56
CA VAL A 148 15.33 -3.45 17.73
C VAL A 148 16.85 -3.50 17.62
N LEU A 149 17.50 -2.55 18.29
CA LEU A 149 18.95 -2.51 18.43
C LEU A 149 19.44 -3.32 19.64
N LEU A 150 18.68 -3.31 20.73
CA LEU A 150 18.99 -3.96 22.00
C LEU A 150 17.77 -4.79 22.45
N PRO A 151 17.81 -6.14 22.32
CA PRO A 151 16.71 -7.00 22.78
C PRO A 151 16.40 -6.86 24.27
N SER A 152 17.35 -6.42 25.10
CA SER A 152 17.15 -6.14 26.53
C SER A 152 16.22 -4.95 26.80
N LEU A 153 15.87 -4.15 25.78
CA LEU A 153 14.86 -3.11 25.90
C LEU A 153 13.42 -3.64 25.80
N PHE A 154 13.23 -4.92 25.47
CA PHE A 154 11.93 -5.58 25.55
C PHE A 154 11.50 -5.87 26.99
N LYS A 155 10.18 -6.03 27.16
CA LYS A 155 9.65 -6.91 28.21
C LYS A 155 9.57 -8.34 27.67
N PRO A 156 9.62 -9.39 28.51
CA PRO A 156 9.54 -10.78 28.05
C PRO A 156 8.36 -11.05 27.11
N GLU A 157 7.17 -10.55 27.47
CA GLU A 157 5.94 -10.64 26.67
C GLU A 157 6.06 -10.00 25.28
N HIS A 158 6.73 -8.84 25.16
CA HIS A 158 6.93 -8.18 23.87
C HIS A 158 7.98 -8.90 23.04
N LYS A 159 9.04 -9.43 23.67
CA LYS A 159 10.07 -10.19 22.96
C LYS A 159 9.46 -11.43 22.30
N GLU A 160 8.63 -12.16 23.03
CA GLU A 160 7.90 -13.33 22.50
C GLU A 160 6.96 -12.93 21.36
N LEU A 161 6.19 -11.85 21.53
CA LEU A 161 5.29 -11.34 20.49
C LEU A 161 6.03 -11.04 19.19
N PHE A 162 7.14 -10.30 19.25
CA PHE A 162 7.91 -9.92 18.07
C PHE A 162 8.60 -11.14 17.43
N ALA A 163 9.02 -12.11 18.23
CA ALA A 163 9.59 -13.37 17.77
C ALA A 163 8.58 -14.25 17.02
N LYS A 164 7.28 -14.07 17.25
CA LYS A 164 6.20 -14.78 16.55
C LYS A 164 5.75 -14.10 15.26
N THR A 165 6.39 -12.99 14.85
CA THR A 165 5.99 -12.29 13.61
C THR A 165 6.32 -13.11 12.37
N ILE A 166 5.41 -13.12 11.39
CA ILE A 166 5.63 -13.76 10.09
C ILE A 166 6.63 -12.93 9.29
N LEU A 167 7.74 -13.54 8.87
CA LEU A 167 8.78 -12.83 8.13
C LEU A 167 8.37 -12.55 6.69
N ASP A 168 7.92 -13.59 6.01
CA ASP A 168 7.60 -13.56 4.59
C ASP A 168 6.20 -12.99 4.34
N ASN A 169 5.99 -12.42 3.16
CA ASN A 169 4.68 -11.89 2.78
C ASN A 169 3.78 -13.01 2.26
N GLU A 170 3.12 -13.71 3.17
CA GLU A 170 2.16 -14.78 2.84
C GLU A 170 0.81 -14.21 2.35
N THR A 171 0.49 -12.97 2.72
CA THR A 171 -0.77 -12.31 2.34
C THR A 171 -0.88 -12.01 0.85
N GLY A 172 0.26 -11.83 0.17
CA GLY A 172 0.31 -11.37 -1.22
C GLY A 172 -0.12 -9.91 -1.41
N GLU A 173 -0.29 -9.14 -0.33
CA GLU A 173 -0.65 -7.73 -0.37
C GLU A 173 0.60 -6.82 -0.36
N PRO A 174 0.55 -5.60 -0.94
CA PRO A 174 1.71 -4.72 -1.08
C PRO A 174 2.07 -3.97 0.22
N VAL A 175 2.24 -4.70 1.34
CA VAL A 175 2.56 -4.16 2.66
C VAL A 175 3.97 -4.58 3.06
N PHE A 176 4.85 -3.59 3.16
CA PHE A 176 6.29 -3.76 3.26
C PHE A 176 6.81 -3.25 4.60
N TYR A 177 7.65 -4.05 5.24
CA TYR A 177 8.53 -3.56 6.28
C TYR A 177 9.71 -2.79 5.67
N LEU A 178 10.40 -2.00 6.49
CA LEU A 178 11.47 -1.13 6.00
C LEU A 178 12.62 -1.88 5.31
N ASP A 179 12.98 -3.08 5.79
CA ASP A 179 13.99 -3.94 5.14
C ASP A 179 13.56 -4.37 3.73
N GLU A 180 12.30 -4.76 3.58
CA GLU A 180 11.72 -5.18 2.31
C GLU A 180 11.55 -4.02 1.34
N TRP A 181 11.20 -2.84 1.86
CA TRP A 181 11.10 -1.62 1.07
C TRP A 181 12.43 -1.26 0.41
N PHE A 182 13.52 -1.19 1.18
CA PHE A 182 14.83 -0.92 0.63
C PHE A 182 15.30 -2.03 -0.33
N ARG A 183 14.97 -3.29 -0.06
CA ARG A 183 15.22 -4.39 -1.02
C ARG A 183 14.47 -4.17 -2.33
N GLY A 184 13.20 -3.79 -2.27
CA GLY A 184 12.38 -3.52 -3.45
C GLY A 184 12.94 -2.38 -4.30
N ILE A 185 13.44 -1.33 -3.64
CA ILE A 185 14.11 -0.19 -4.30
C ILE A 185 15.43 -0.63 -4.93
N ALA A 186 16.28 -1.33 -4.17
CA ALA A 186 17.59 -1.79 -4.64
C ALA A 186 17.51 -2.77 -5.82
N THR A 187 16.46 -3.60 -5.86
CA THR A 187 16.19 -4.55 -6.95
C THR A 187 15.39 -3.94 -8.10
N GLY A 188 15.03 -2.65 -8.02
CA GLY A 188 14.25 -1.95 -9.04
C GLY A 188 12.79 -2.38 -9.14
N GLN A 189 12.29 -3.21 -8.21
CA GLN A 189 10.90 -3.67 -8.18
C GLN A 189 9.95 -2.61 -7.61
N ILE A 190 10.45 -1.73 -6.75
CA ILE A 190 9.76 -0.54 -6.25
C ILE A 190 10.51 0.67 -6.79
N LYS A 191 9.80 1.63 -7.39
CA LYS A 191 10.40 2.90 -7.81
C LYS A 191 10.70 3.78 -6.59
N CYS A 192 11.65 4.69 -6.71
CA CYS A 192 11.85 5.74 -5.71
C CYS A 192 10.58 6.56 -5.48
N SER A 193 10.42 7.01 -4.24
CA SER A 193 9.34 7.87 -3.79
C SER A 193 9.49 9.26 -4.41
N THR A 194 8.40 9.78 -4.97
CA THR A 194 8.39 11.14 -5.54
C THR A 194 8.52 12.17 -4.42
N THR A 195 9.29 13.23 -4.65
CA THR A 195 9.40 14.40 -3.77
C THR A 195 9.00 15.66 -4.52
N ASP A 196 8.54 16.69 -3.80
CA ASP A 196 8.16 17.98 -4.42
C ASP A 196 9.36 18.79 -4.93
N GLU A 197 10.57 18.45 -4.48
CA GLU A 197 11.79 19.06 -4.97
C GLU A 197 12.08 18.57 -6.40
N VAL A 198 11.88 19.46 -7.38
CA VAL A 198 12.35 19.24 -8.75
C VAL A 198 13.88 19.22 -8.71
N ARG A 199 14.46 18.05 -8.51
CA ARG A 199 15.90 17.84 -8.70
C ARG A 199 16.18 18.17 -10.16
N GLN A 200 16.87 19.27 -10.40
CA GLN A 200 17.26 19.64 -11.75
C GLN A 200 18.04 18.45 -12.35
N PRO A 201 17.65 17.94 -13.53
CA PRO A 201 18.44 16.92 -14.17
C PRO A 201 19.85 17.47 -14.32
N ARG A 202 20.84 16.83 -13.67
CA ARG A 202 22.25 17.19 -13.88
C ARG A 202 22.46 17.16 -15.39
N LYS A 203 22.84 18.30 -15.99
CA LYS A 203 23.17 18.33 -17.43
C LYS A 203 24.20 17.23 -17.68
N ALA A 204 23.90 16.34 -18.62
CA ALA A 204 24.84 15.30 -19.02
C ALA A 204 26.10 15.98 -19.57
N THR A 205 27.16 16.01 -18.76
CA THR A 205 28.48 16.52 -19.18
C THR A 205 29.31 15.42 -19.83
N THR A 206 28.89 14.16 -19.73
CA THR A 206 29.53 12.97 -20.29
C THR A 206 28.57 12.19 -21.18
N ALA A 207 29.12 11.43 -22.14
CA ALA A 207 28.35 10.56 -23.02
C ALA A 207 27.56 9.48 -22.23
N GLU A 208 28.14 8.99 -21.13
CA GLU A 208 27.48 8.08 -20.17
C GLU A 208 26.27 8.75 -19.49
N GLY A 209 26.40 10.01 -19.08
CA GLY A 209 25.28 10.77 -18.51
C GLY A 209 24.13 10.99 -19.50
N ALA A 210 24.44 11.12 -20.80
CA ALA A 210 23.43 11.27 -21.85
C ALA A 210 22.72 9.94 -22.12
N ALA A 211 23.45 8.83 -22.14
CA ALA A 211 22.88 7.48 -22.25
C ALA A 211 21.96 7.16 -21.07
N MET A 212 22.37 7.51 -19.84
CA MET A 212 21.56 7.30 -18.63
C MET A 212 20.26 8.13 -18.65
N GLN A 213 20.29 9.37 -19.16
CA GLN A 213 19.09 10.19 -19.32
C GLN A 213 18.13 9.64 -20.36
N GLU A 214 18.63 9.15 -21.50
CA GLU A 214 17.78 8.53 -22.52
C GLU A 214 17.18 7.20 -22.01
N GLN A 215 17.95 6.41 -21.26
CA GLN A 215 17.45 5.20 -20.61
C GLN A 215 16.34 5.50 -19.57
N GLN A 216 16.52 6.54 -18.74
CA GLN A 216 15.47 7.01 -17.83
C GLN A 216 14.21 7.47 -18.57
N ARG A 217 14.37 8.16 -19.70
CA ARG A 217 13.24 8.59 -20.54
C ARG A 217 12.50 7.38 -21.13
N LEU A 218 13.21 6.38 -21.61
CA LEU A 218 12.62 5.13 -22.12
C LEU A 218 11.88 4.37 -21.02
N MET A 219 12.43 4.26 -19.81
CA MET A 219 11.77 3.66 -18.65
C MET A 219 10.48 4.41 -18.25
N GLN A 220 10.48 5.74 -18.29
CA GLN A 220 9.26 6.54 -18.06
C GLN A 220 8.18 6.23 -19.10
N LEU A 221 8.58 6.13 -20.37
CA LEU A 221 7.65 5.85 -21.46
C LEU A 221 7.13 4.41 -21.39
N GLN A 222 7.96 3.46 -20.97
CA GLN A 222 7.58 2.08 -20.69
C GLN A 222 6.54 2.01 -19.57
N SER A 223 6.74 2.72 -18.46
CA SER A 223 5.78 2.74 -17.36
C SER A 223 4.43 3.32 -17.76
N LYS A 224 4.42 4.34 -18.62
CA LYS A 224 3.19 4.93 -19.15
C LYS A 224 2.46 3.96 -20.08
N ASN A 225 3.19 3.26 -20.94
CA ASN A 225 2.62 2.28 -21.86
C ASN A 225 2.13 1.03 -21.13
N SER A 226 2.84 0.57 -20.09
CA SER A 226 2.42 -0.53 -19.22
C SER A 226 1.06 -0.25 -18.59
N GLY A 227 0.84 0.94 -18.04
CA GLY A 227 -0.45 1.29 -17.44
C GLY A 227 -1.59 1.38 -18.44
N LYS A 228 -1.31 1.82 -19.68
CA LYS A 228 -2.28 1.77 -20.77
C LYS A 228 -2.63 0.34 -21.17
N LEU A 229 -1.62 -0.53 -21.27
CA LEU A 229 -1.79 -1.93 -21.62
C LEU A 229 -2.67 -2.66 -20.58
N GLN A 230 -2.35 -2.54 -19.30
CA GLN A 230 -3.14 -3.13 -18.21
C GLN A 230 -4.59 -2.62 -18.19
N SER A 231 -4.79 -1.32 -18.43
CA SER A 231 -6.14 -0.74 -18.50
C SER A 231 -6.92 -1.28 -19.70
N ALA A 232 -6.29 -1.40 -20.87
CA ALA A 232 -6.91 -1.95 -22.07
C ALA A 232 -7.26 -3.44 -21.89
N GLU A 233 -6.37 -4.21 -21.27
CA GLU A 233 -6.58 -5.62 -20.92
C GLU A 233 -7.74 -5.79 -19.93
N GLY A 234 -7.80 -4.95 -18.89
CA GLY A 234 -8.92 -4.96 -17.93
C GLY A 234 -10.27 -4.73 -18.61
N ILE A 235 -10.34 -3.75 -19.53
CA ILE A 235 -11.57 -3.49 -20.30
C ILE A 235 -11.91 -4.66 -21.21
N LEU A 236 -10.92 -5.26 -21.87
CA LEU A 236 -11.11 -6.43 -22.72
C LEU A 236 -11.70 -7.60 -21.92
N ASN A 237 -11.09 -7.93 -20.79
CA ASN A 237 -11.54 -9.02 -19.90
C ASN A 237 -12.96 -8.78 -19.37
N VAL A 238 -13.32 -7.55 -19.02
CA VAL A 238 -14.68 -7.19 -18.61
C VAL A 238 -15.66 -7.45 -19.75
N LYS A 239 -15.33 -7.03 -20.98
CA LYS A 239 -16.22 -7.22 -22.14
C LYS A 239 -16.35 -8.68 -22.55
N GLU A 240 -15.28 -9.48 -22.43
CA GLU A 240 -15.32 -10.92 -22.63
C GLU A 240 -16.18 -11.64 -21.59
N SER A 241 -16.09 -11.24 -20.32
CA SER A 241 -16.91 -11.77 -19.23
C SER A 241 -18.39 -11.41 -19.39
N GLU A 242 -18.70 -10.15 -19.75
CA GLU A 242 -20.07 -9.72 -20.10
C GLU A 242 -20.66 -10.58 -21.23
N ARG A 243 -19.88 -10.83 -22.30
CA ARG A 243 -20.29 -11.69 -23.41
C ARG A 243 -20.58 -13.11 -22.92
N ALA A 244 -19.67 -13.71 -22.17
CA ALA A 244 -19.83 -15.07 -21.67
C ALA A 244 -21.07 -15.22 -20.78
N MET A 245 -21.35 -14.23 -19.92
CA MET A 245 -22.55 -14.19 -19.08
C MET A 245 -23.83 -14.09 -19.92
N MET A 246 -23.87 -13.18 -20.91
CA MET A 246 -25.02 -13.05 -21.79
C MET A 246 -25.24 -14.29 -22.68
N GLU A 247 -24.17 -14.92 -23.16
CA GLU A 247 -24.26 -16.18 -23.92
C GLU A 247 -24.78 -17.33 -23.05
N ALA A 248 -24.36 -17.42 -21.78
CA ALA A 248 -24.86 -18.41 -20.84
C ALA A 248 -26.35 -18.22 -20.52
N GLU A 249 -26.76 -16.96 -20.27
CA GLU A 249 -28.15 -16.64 -19.99
C GLU A 249 -29.04 -16.86 -21.24
N LEU A 250 -28.56 -16.46 -22.42
CA LEU A 250 -29.26 -16.71 -23.69
C LEU A 250 -29.49 -18.21 -23.91
N LYS A 251 -28.47 -19.05 -23.66
CA LYS A 251 -28.62 -20.51 -23.75
C LYS A 251 -29.70 -21.02 -22.81
N SER A 252 -29.66 -20.61 -21.54
CA SER A 252 -30.68 -20.97 -20.54
C SER A 252 -32.11 -20.60 -21.00
N ARG A 253 -32.28 -19.40 -21.57
CA ARG A 253 -33.58 -18.95 -22.10
C ARG A 253 -34.04 -19.75 -23.33
N VAL A 254 -33.11 -20.08 -24.23
CA VAL A 254 -33.40 -20.92 -25.40
C VAL A 254 -33.75 -22.34 -24.98
N ASP A 255 -33.06 -22.91 -24.00
CA ASP A 255 -33.37 -24.23 -23.45
C ASP A 255 -34.79 -24.26 -22.85
N ALA A 256 -35.16 -23.24 -22.06
CA ALA A 256 -36.51 -23.10 -21.51
C ALA A 256 -37.59 -22.87 -22.59
N LEU A 257 -37.25 -22.15 -23.66
CA LEU A 257 -38.15 -21.98 -24.80
C LEU A 257 -38.41 -23.31 -25.54
N CYS A 258 -37.40 -24.17 -25.64
CA CYS A 258 -37.48 -25.45 -26.34
C CYS A 258 -38.07 -26.59 -25.50
N ASP A 259 -38.33 -26.37 -24.21
CA ASP A 259 -38.88 -27.37 -23.30
C ASP A 259 -40.41 -27.48 -23.45
N HIS A 260 -40.87 -28.48 -24.22
CA HIS A 260 -42.29 -28.69 -24.47
C HIS A 260 -42.79 -29.94 -23.73
N LEU A 261 -43.83 -29.76 -22.93
CA LEU A 261 -44.53 -30.85 -22.25
C LEU A 261 -45.31 -31.72 -23.27
N PRO A 262 -45.45 -33.03 -23.03
CA PRO A 262 -46.29 -33.90 -23.85
C PRO A 262 -47.76 -33.55 -23.68
N VAL A 263 -48.55 -33.67 -24.74
CA VAL A 263 -50.01 -33.45 -24.69
C VAL A 263 -50.66 -34.66 -24.01
N PRO A 264 -51.39 -34.48 -22.88
CA PRO A 264 -52.01 -35.60 -22.18
C PRO A 264 -52.98 -36.38 -23.10
N GLY A 265 -52.70 -37.68 -23.29
CA GLY A 265 -53.54 -38.58 -24.12
C GLY A 265 -53.23 -38.57 -25.61
N CYS A 266 -52.24 -37.80 -26.07
CA CYS A 266 -51.85 -37.67 -27.48
C CYS A 266 -50.34 -37.93 -27.69
N ASP A 267 -49.76 -38.93 -27.03
CA ASP A 267 -48.36 -39.32 -27.27
C ASP A 267 -48.16 -39.77 -28.74
N PRO A 268 -47.11 -39.31 -29.46
CA PRO A 268 -45.90 -38.61 -29.01
C PRO A 268 -45.92 -37.07 -29.22
N HIS A 269 -47.09 -36.43 -29.33
CA HIS A 269 -47.20 -35.01 -29.66
C HIS A 269 -46.93 -34.11 -28.44
N LYS A 270 -46.27 -32.96 -28.67
CA LYS A 270 -45.94 -31.97 -27.64
C LYS A 270 -46.85 -30.74 -27.72
N ASP A 271 -47.04 -30.07 -26.59
CA ASP A 271 -47.94 -28.91 -26.46
C ASP A 271 -47.39 -27.65 -27.17
N ALA A 272 -48.29 -26.72 -27.46
CA ALA A 272 -47.93 -25.41 -28.02
C ALA A 272 -47.18 -24.54 -27.00
N TYR A 273 -46.58 -23.44 -27.45
CA TYR A 273 -45.89 -22.50 -26.56
C TYR A 273 -46.83 -21.92 -25.51
N THR A 274 -46.46 -22.08 -24.24
CA THR A 274 -47.16 -21.49 -23.10
C THR A 274 -47.01 -19.95 -23.08
N GLU A 275 -47.87 -19.24 -22.36
CA GLU A 275 -47.74 -17.78 -22.20
C GLU A 275 -46.39 -17.36 -21.61
N THR A 276 -45.79 -18.18 -20.74
CA THR A 276 -44.46 -17.93 -20.18
C THR A 276 -43.38 -18.10 -21.23
N GLN A 277 -43.46 -19.13 -22.08
CA GLN A 277 -42.53 -19.31 -23.19
C GLN A 277 -42.66 -18.22 -24.26
N GLN A 278 -43.87 -17.74 -24.53
CA GLN A 278 -44.07 -16.63 -25.48
C GLN A 278 -43.41 -15.33 -25.01
N LYS A 279 -43.32 -15.08 -23.70
CA LYS A 279 -42.57 -13.94 -23.15
C LYS A 279 -41.06 -14.07 -23.41
N LEU A 280 -40.52 -15.28 -23.47
CA LEU A 280 -39.10 -15.53 -23.73
C LEU A 280 -38.67 -15.06 -25.13
N PHE A 281 -39.57 -14.98 -26.12
CA PHE A 281 -39.23 -14.46 -27.46
C PHE A 281 -38.68 -13.02 -27.39
N ALA A 282 -39.34 -12.16 -26.62
CA ALA A 282 -38.92 -10.77 -26.43
C ALA A 282 -37.61 -10.68 -25.62
N GLU A 283 -37.47 -11.50 -24.57
CA GLU A 283 -36.25 -11.57 -23.76
C GLU A 283 -35.04 -12.01 -24.61
N ILE A 284 -35.18 -13.08 -25.38
CA ILE A 284 -34.16 -13.60 -26.30
C ILE A 284 -33.77 -12.52 -27.33
N GLN A 285 -34.76 -11.83 -27.91
CA GLN A 285 -34.49 -10.73 -28.84
C GLN A 285 -33.66 -9.63 -28.17
N ASN A 286 -33.96 -9.25 -26.93
CA ASN A 286 -33.19 -8.26 -26.18
C ASN A 286 -31.75 -8.73 -25.88
N TYR A 287 -31.55 -10.01 -25.55
CA TYR A 287 -30.20 -10.58 -25.39
C TYR A 287 -29.40 -10.55 -26.69
N LEU A 288 -30.01 -10.88 -27.83
CA LEU A 288 -29.34 -10.80 -29.14
C LEU A 288 -28.91 -9.36 -29.49
N HIS A 289 -29.75 -8.36 -29.20
CA HIS A 289 -29.38 -6.95 -29.39
C HIS A 289 -28.23 -6.54 -28.46
N SER A 290 -28.27 -6.97 -27.20
CA SER A 290 -27.23 -6.69 -26.21
C SER A 290 -25.89 -7.33 -26.58
N LEU A 291 -25.91 -8.58 -27.07
CA LEU A 291 -24.73 -9.28 -27.59
C LEU A 291 -24.14 -8.56 -28.82
N SER A 292 -24.98 -8.09 -29.74
CA SER A 292 -24.53 -7.31 -30.89
C SER A 292 -23.84 -6.01 -30.47
N LYS A 293 -24.38 -5.32 -29.46
CA LYS A 293 -23.76 -4.11 -28.88
C LYS A 293 -22.43 -4.44 -28.20
N ASN A 294 -22.40 -5.46 -27.34
CA ASN A 294 -21.17 -5.89 -26.66
C ASN A 294 -20.10 -6.33 -27.66
N ASN A 295 -20.44 -7.01 -28.76
CA ASN A 295 -19.47 -7.39 -29.80
C ASN A 295 -18.79 -6.16 -30.45
N LYS A 296 -19.53 -5.07 -30.68
CA LYS A 296 -18.95 -3.81 -31.19
C LYS A 296 -17.98 -3.20 -30.19
N GLU A 297 -18.35 -3.19 -28.91
CA GLU A 297 -17.51 -2.68 -27.83
C GLU A 297 -16.27 -3.56 -27.60
N LEU A 298 -16.42 -4.89 -27.65
CA LEU A 298 -15.35 -5.88 -27.53
C LEU A 298 -14.35 -5.75 -28.67
N SER A 299 -14.82 -5.61 -29.91
CA SER A 299 -13.97 -5.39 -31.08
C SER A 299 -13.13 -4.12 -30.94
N LYS A 300 -13.72 -3.04 -30.40
CA LYS A 300 -13.01 -1.80 -30.10
C LYS A 300 -11.97 -2.00 -28.98
N ALA A 301 -12.34 -2.67 -27.88
CA ALA A 301 -11.44 -2.97 -26.77
C ALA A 301 -10.23 -3.82 -27.23
N LEU A 302 -10.47 -4.81 -28.10
CA LEU A 302 -9.43 -5.67 -28.65
C LEU A 302 -8.46 -4.89 -29.55
N HIS A 303 -8.97 -3.95 -30.35
CA HIS A 303 -8.12 -3.05 -31.12
C HIS A 303 -7.25 -2.15 -30.22
N GLU A 304 -7.86 -1.53 -29.20
CA GLU A 304 -7.14 -0.69 -28.23
C GLU A 304 -6.05 -1.49 -27.48
N PHE A 305 -6.33 -2.75 -27.12
CA PHE A 305 -5.35 -3.65 -26.49
C PHE A 305 -4.18 -3.97 -27.41
N LYS A 306 -4.45 -4.28 -28.69
CA LYS A 306 -3.39 -4.54 -29.68
C LYS A 306 -2.48 -3.32 -29.87
N GLU A 307 -3.04 -2.14 -30.06
CA GLU A 307 -2.28 -0.90 -30.18
C GLU A 307 -1.42 -0.62 -28.94
N ALA A 308 -2.00 -0.83 -27.74
CA ALA A 308 -1.27 -0.66 -26.48
C ALA A 308 -0.13 -1.68 -26.33
N SER A 309 -0.35 -2.92 -26.74
CA SER A 309 0.65 -3.99 -26.69
C SER A 309 1.80 -3.72 -27.65
N GLU A 310 1.52 -3.28 -28.88
CA GLU A 310 2.54 -2.90 -29.86
C GLU A 310 3.38 -1.72 -29.35
N ALA A 311 2.74 -0.70 -28.79
CA ALA A 311 3.43 0.45 -28.21
C ALA A 311 4.29 0.07 -26.99
N TYR A 312 3.85 -0.87 -26.16
CA TYR A 312 4.63 -1.35 -25.02
C TYR A 312 5.84 -2.20 -25.47
N ASN A 313 5.63 -3.14 -26.39
CA ASN A 313 6.69 -3.99 -26.92
C ASN A 313 7.76 -3.17 -27.64
N SER A 314 7.36 -2.20 -28.48
CA SER A 314 8.30 -1.30 -29.18
C SER A 314 9.25 -0.55 -28.24
N VAL A 315 8.78 -0.19 -27.04
CA VAL A 315 9.60 0.53 -26.05
C VAL A 315 10.45 -0.44 -25.25
N THR A 316 9.91 -1.61 -24.93
CA THR A 316 10.63 -2.68 -24.25
C THR A 316 11.80 -3.16 -25.11
N ASP A 317 11.61 -3.33 -26.42
CA ASP A 317 12.67 -3.69 -27.37
C ASP A 317 13.77 -2.62 -27.43
N LYS A 318 13.40 -1.33 -27.39
CA LYS A 318 14.37 -0.22 -27.34
C LYS A 318 15.18 -0.21 -26.04
N ILE A 319 14.59 -0.61 -24.92
CA ILE A 319 15.29 -0.73 -23.63
C ILE A 319 16.23 -1.93 -23.67
N ALA A 320 15.78 -3.07 -24.20
CA ALA A 320 16.58 -4.30 -24.32
C ALA A 320 17.78 -4.15 -25.28
N GLN A 321 17.67 -3.29 -26.29
CA GLN A 321 18.77 -2.94 -27.19
C GLN A 321 19.73 -1.89 -26.61
N GLY A 322 19.41 -1.30 -25.46
CA GLY A 322 20.28 -0.36 -24.75
C GLY A 322 21.35 -1.07 -23.91
N PRO A 323 22.40 -0.35 -23.46
CA PRO A 323 23.39 -0.91 -22.55
C PRO A 323 22.73 -1.39 -21.25
N GLU A 324 22.98 -2.64 -20.86
CA GLU A 324 22.60 -3.18 -19.54
C GLU A 324 23.43 -2.49 -18.46
N ILE A 325 22.88 -1.45 -17.85
CA ILE A 325 23.41 -0.87 -16.61
C ILE A 325 22.70 -1.59 -15.46
N VAL A 326 23.09 -2.84 -15.19
CA VAL A 326 22.74 -3.52 -13.93
C VAL A 326 23.77 -3.10 -12.89
N SER A 327 23.70 -1.85 -12.45
CA SER A 327 24.33 -1.45 -11.20
C SER A 327 23.23 -1.38 -10.15
N VAL A 328 23.46 -1.98 -8.98
CA VAL A 328 22.67 -1.70 -7.78
C VAL A 328 22.65 -0.19 -7.65
N ASN A 329 21.49 0.42 -7.87
CA ASN A 329 21.38 1.87 -8.00
C ASN A 329 21.51 2.48 -6.61
N THR A 330 22.73 2.51 -6.09
CA THR A 330 23.04 2.92 -4.72
C THR A 330 22.56 4.36 -4.48
N GLY A 331 22.57 5.19 -5.53
CA GLY A 331 21.98 6.54 -5.50
C GLY A 331 20.46 6.59 -5.33
N ASP A 332 19.73 5.56 -5.78
CA ASP A 332 18.29 5.43 -5.52
C ASP A 332 18.03 5.09 -4.05
N ILE A 333 18.85 4.20 -3.46
CA ILE A 333 18.78 3.87 -2.04
C ILE A 333 19.08 5.10 -1.18
N ASP A 334 20.10 5.89 -1.54
CA ASP A 334 20.44 7.13 -0.84
C ASP A 334 19.28 8.13 -0.88
N THR A 335 18.65 8.29 -2.04
CA THR A 335 17.50 9.19 -2.23
C THR A 335 16.29 8.71 -1.45
N GLU A 336 16.01 7.40 -1.49
CA GLU A 336 14.89 6.82 -0.77
C GLU A 336 15.12 6.89 0.74
N TYR A 337 16.35 6.73 1.21
CA TYR A 337 16.69 6.83 2.63
C TYR A 337 16.35 8.22 3.20
N GLU A 338 16.70 9.30 2.48
CA GLU A 338 16.33 10.67 2.89
C GLU A 338 14.81 10.83 2.98
N THR A 339 14.11 10.25 2.01
CA THR A 339 12.65 10.27 1.91
C THR A 339 11.99 9.50 3.06
N VAL A 340 12.44 8.28 3.33
CA VAL A 340 11.99 7.46 4.47
C VAL A 340 12.22 8.17 5.80
N ARG A 341 13.37 8.84 5.97
CA ARG A 341 13.66 9.60 7.19
C ARG A 341 12.66 10.76 7.37
N GLN A 342 12.27 11.42 6.29
CA GLN A 342 11.22 12.45 6.32
C GLN A 342 9.85 11.83 6.63
N MET A 343 9.50 10.71 6.01
CA MET A 343 8.27 9.97 6.29
C MET A 343 8.17 9.57 7.77
N ALA A 344 9.25 9.06 8.35
CA ALA A 344 9.32 8.70 9.76
C ALA A 344 9.03 9.91 10.66
N LYS A 345 9.63 11.06 10.37
CA LYS A 345 9.34 12.31 11.09
C LYS A 345 7.87 12.74 10.95
N MET A 346 7.27 12.57 9.77
CA MET A 346 5.87 12.91 9.52
C MET A 346 4.90 12.01 10.29
N THR A 347 5.18 10.70 10.42
CA THR A 347 4.34 9.79 11.23
C THR A 347 4.29 10.20 12.70
N CYS A 348 5.41 10.68 13.26
CA CYS A 348 5.48 11.19 14.62
C CYS A 348 4.79 12.56 14.78
N GLY A 349 4.78 13.39 13.73
CA GLY A 349 4.31 14.76 13.80
C GLY A 349 5.24 15.70 14.57
N ARG A 350 4.81 16.97 14.73
CA ARG A 350 5.66 18.06 15.27
C ARG A 350 6.02 17.88 16.74
N GLN A 351 5.09 17.34 17.54
CA GLN A 351 5.24 17.18 19.00
C GLN A 351 5.38 15.71 19.41
N GLY A 352 5.39 14.77 18.46
CA GLY A 352 5.47 13.35 18.77
C GLY A 352 6.88 12.85 19.01
N ASN A 353 6.94 11.61 19.50
CA ASN A 353 8.18 10.97 19.89
C ASN A 353 8.94 10.43 18.67
N GLN A 354 10.03 11.11 18.30
CA GLN A 354 10.90 10.74 17.17
C GLN A 354 12.06 9.81 17.56
N PHE A 355 12.03 9.19 18.75
CA PHE A 355 13.08 8.27 19.15
C PHE A 355 13.05 7.04 18.24
N PRO A 356 14.15 6.68 17.57
CA PRO A 356 14.08 5.77 16.43
C PRO A 356 14.46 4.33 16.80
N ILE A 357 14.68 4.04 18.08
CA ILE A 357 15.03 2.72 18.60
C ILE A 357 13.86 2.18 19.41
N TYR A 358 13.58 0.88 19.27
CA TYR A 358 12.60 0.19 20.08
C TYR A 358 12.94 0.31 21.58
N THR A 359 11.97 0.67 22.41
CA THR A 359 12.08 0.66 23.86
C THR A 359 10.72 0.41 24.52
N ARG A 360 10.72 -0.42 25.57
CA ARG A 360 9.55 -0.64 26.43
C ARG A 360 8.98 0.64 27.05
N GLU A 361 9.77 1.71 27.17
CA GLU A 361 9.30 2.99 27.70
C GLU A 361 8.29 3.69 26.78
N PHE A 362 8.32 3.42 25.48
CA PHE A 362 7.48 4.09 24.48
C PHE A 362 6.51 3.15 23.76
N TYR A 363 6.79 1.86 23.78
CA TYR A 363 5.90 0.86 23.20
C TYR A 363 4.73 0.57 24.15
N HIS A 364 3.52 0.98 23.76
CA HIS A 364 2.28 0.86 24.55
C HIS A 364 1.18 0.11 23.80
N CYS A 365 1.53 -0.51 22.67
CA CYS A 365 0.59 -1.17 21.79
C CYS A 365 0.17 -2.53 22.37
N LEU A 366 -1.08 -2.91 22.12
CA LEU A 366 -1.52 -4.29 22.25
C LEU A 366 -1.02 -5.11 21.04
N PRO A 367 -0.98 -6.45 21.11
CA PRO A 367 -0.59 -7.30 19.97
C PRO A 367 -1.30 -6.94 18.66
N GLN A 368 -2.63 -6.86 18.68
CA GLN A 368 -3.46 -6.46 17.53
C GLN A 368 -3.34 -4.98 17.15
N GLY A 369 -2.84 -4.15 18.07
CA GLY A 369 -2.58 -2.73 17.87
C GLY A 369 -1.15 -2.44 17.41
N THR A 370 -0.32 -3.46 17.23
CA THR A 370 1.03 -3.32 16.68
C THR A 370 0.94 -3.42 15.16
N GLY A 371 1.61 -2.52 14.45
CA GLY A 371 1.61 -2.46 12.98
C GLY A 371 2.43 -3.57 12.34
N PHE A 372 2.10 -4.83 12.64
CA PHE A 372 2.52 -5.99 11.85
C PHE A 372 1.69 -6.04 10.55
N ARG A 373 2.26 -6.63 9.51
CA ARG A 373 1.66 -6.70 8.17
C ARG A 373 0.24 -7.24 8.24
N GLU A 374 0.06 -8.35 8.93
CA GLU A 374 -1.18 -9.11 9.07
C GLU A 374 -2.28 -8.26 9.75
N ASN A 375 -1.91 -7.54 10.81
CA ASN A 375 -2.82 -6.62 11.50
C ASN A 375 -3.25 -5.45 10.59
N VAL A 376 -2.29 -4.90 9.83
CA VAL A 376 -2.58 -3.80 8.89
C VAL A 376 -3.47 -4.27 7.75
N VAL A 377 -3.21 -5.44 7.16
CA VAL A 377 -4.05 -6.05 6.11
C VAL A 377 -5.47 -6.29 6.64
N ASN A 378 -5.63 -6.79 7.86
CA ASN A 378 -6.95 -6.96 8.48
C ASN A 378 -7.72 -5.64 8.61
N ILE A 379 -7.04 -4.55 8.97
CA ILE A 379 -7.69 -3.24 9.07
C ILE A 379 -8.00 -2.69 7.67
N LEU A 380 -7.13 -2.86 6.67
CA LEU A 380 -7.41 -2.46 5.29
C LEU A 380 -8.60 -3.22 4.70
N LYS A 381 -8.71 -4.52 4.99
CA LYS A 381 -9.89 -5.34 4.67
C LYS A 381 -11.16 -4.79 5.31
N TRP A 382 -11.10 -4.45 6.59
CA TRP A 382 -12.22 -3.81 7.29
C TRP A 382 -12.60 -2.46 6.65
N VAL A 383 -11.62 -1.63 6.29
CA VAL A 383 -11.86 -0.36 5.58
C VAL A 383 -12.56 -0.59 4.24
N GLU A 384 -12.09 -1.54 3.43
CA GLU A 384 -12.70 -1.90 2.15
C GLU A 384 -14.14 -2.42 2.31
N SER A 385 -14.44 -3.12 3.41
CA SER A 385 -15.79 -3.62 3.68
C SER A 385 -16.82 -2.50 3.96
N ILE A 386 -16.38 -1.37 4.51
CA ILE A 386 -17.25 -0.21 4.81
C ILE A 386 -17.21 0.80 3.67
N ASP A 387 -16.04 1.00 3.07
CA ASP A 387 -15.82 1.90 1.94
C ASP A 387 -15.23 1.13 0.74
N PRO A 388 -16.09 0.47 -0.07
CA PRO A 388 -15.65 -0.32 -1.23
C PRO A 388 -14.88 0.50 -2.28
N GLY A 389 -15.02 1.83 -2.24
CA GLY A 389 -14.30 2.73 -3.13
C GLY A 389 -12.84 3.00 -2.70
N ALA A 390 -12.41 2.58 -1.49
CA ALA A 390 -11.17 3.06 -0.84
C ALA A 390 -9.94 2.89 -1.70
N PHE A 391 -9.89 1.76 -2.40
CA PHE A 391 -8.79 1.38 -3.26
C PHE A 391 -9.21 1.33 -4.73
N CYS A 392 -10.39 1.85 -5.08
CA CYS A 392 -10.90 1.81 -6.44
C CYS A 392 -10.63 3.14 -7.17
N ARG A 393 -10.04 3.06 -8.36
CA ARG A 393 -9.92 4.20 -9.28
C ARG A 393 -10.77 3.99 -10.52
N ILE A 394 -11.67 4.92 -10.76
CA ILE A 394 -12.56 4.90 -11.93
C ILE A 394 -11.83 5.44 -13.15
N HIS A 395 -11.70 4.62 -14.20
CA HIS A 395 -11.21 4.99 -15.52
C HIS A 395 -12.17 4.49 -16.61
N LYS A 396 -12.62 5.37 -17.51
CA LYS A 396 -13.65 5.06 -18.53
C LYS A 396 -14.89 4.35 -17.95
N ASN A 397 -15.36 4.80 -16.77
CA ASN A 397 -16.47 4.22 -15.99
C ASN A 397 -16.25 2.79 -15.47
N VAL A 398 -15.03 2.25 -15.59
CA VAL A 398 -14.65 0.96 -15.00
C VAL A 398 -13.88 1.22 -13.70
N PRO A 399 -14.31 0.65 -12.56
CA PRO A 399 -13.56 0.73 -11.31
C PRO A 399 -12.40 -0.27 -11.31
N ASN A 400 -11.18 0.23 -11.18
CA ASN A 400 -9.97 -0.59 -11.04
C ASN A 400 -9.56 -0.62 -9.57
N ARG A 401 -9.58 -1.81 -8.94
CA ARG A 401 -9.11 -2.02 -7.56
C ARG A 401 -7.59 -2.06 -7.53
N ILE A 402 -6.98 -1.10 -6.83
CA ILE A 402 -5.52 -0.91 -6.79
C ILE A 402 -5.10 -0.52 -5.38
N VAL A 403 -4.71 -1.52 -4.62
CA VAL A 403 -4.20 -1.36 -3.25
C VAL A 403 -2.87 -0.58 -3.28
N PRO A 404 -2.72 0.50 -2.49
CA PRO A 404 -1.49 1.26 -2.43
C PRO A 404 -0.35 0.43 -1.84
N PHE A 405 0.88 0.79 -2.17
CA PHE A 405 2.03 0.39 -1.38
C PHE A 405 1.89 0.91 0.05
N VAL A 406 2.05 0.02 1.03
CA VAL A 406 2.02 0.36 2.45
C VAL A 406 3.41 0.19 3.03
N LEU A 407 4.02 1.29 3.47
CA LEU A 407 5.31 1.27 4.15
C LEU A 407 5.10 1.31 5.67
N LEU A 408 5.51 0.25 6.34
CA LEU A 408 5.52 0.15 7.80
C LEU A 408 6.82 0.73 8.34
N LEU A 409 6.72 1.79 9.15
CA LEU A 409 7.87 2.42 9.78
C LEU A 409 7.90 2.14 11.28
N PRO A 410 9.02 1.65 11.86
CA PRO A 410 9.13 1.36 13.29
C PRO A 410 9.25 2.64 14.14
N THR A 411 8.20 3.46 14.11
CA THR A 411 8.08 4.75 14.81
C THR A 411 6.91 4.76 15.78
N TYR A 412 7.00 5.63 16.79
CA TYR A 412 5.95 5.86 17.79
C TYR A 412 4.99 6.98 17.35
N GLY A 413 4.64 7.00 16.07
CA GLY A 413 3.73 7.98 15.49
C GLY A 413 2.27 7.61 15.70
N ASP A 414 1.39 8.61 15.86
CA ASP A 414 -0.04 8.37 16.13
C ASP A 414 -0.91 8.39 14.87
N ALA A 415 -0.39 8.83 13.71
CA ALA A 415 -1.15 8.93 12.46
C ALA A 415 -0.33 8.44 11.26
N GLY A 416 -0.96 7.65 10.41
CA GLY A 416 -0.48 7.37 9.05
C GLY A 416 -0.96 8.43 8.07
N PHE A 417 -0.30 8.50 6.91
CA PHE A 417 -0.59 9.51 5.88
C PHE A 417 -0.31 8.96 4.48
N CYS A 418 -0.80 9.67 3.46
CA CYS A 418 -0.50 9.37 2.05
C CYS A 418 0.70 10.20 1.60
N TRP A 419 1.75 9.51 1.15
CA TRP A 419 2.94 10.16 0.60
C TRP A 419 2.75 10.51 -0.87
N GLU A 420 2.17 9.59 -1.64
CA GLU A 420 1.90 9.79 -3.06
C GLU A 420 0.60 9.08 -3.45
N PRO A 421 -0.36 9.74 -4.09
CA PRO A 421 -1.63 9.12 -4.44
C PRO A 421 -1.51 8.12 -5.61
N PHE A 422 -0.60 8.39 -6.57
CA PHE A 422 -0.25 7.53 -7.70
C PHE A 422 0.96 8.08 -8.45
N ASP A 423 1.59 7.26 -9.29
CA ASP A 423 2.66 7.68 -10.20
C ASP A 423 2.13 8.71 -11.23
N ARG A 424 2.80 9.87 -11.31
CA ARG A 424 2.48 10.96 -12.23
C ARG A 424 2.41 10.53 -13.71
N TYR A 425 3.22 9.53 -14.09
CA TYR A 425 3.30 8.98 -15.45
C TYR A 425 2.28 7.87 -15.72
N ASN A 426 1.81 7.17 -14.68
CA ASN A 426 0.77 6.14 -14.78
C ASN A 426 -0.36 6.42 -13.78
N ARG A 427 -1.23 7.38 -14.10
CA ARG A 427 -2.32 7.81 -13.21
C ARG A 427 -3.44 6.77 -13.04
N VAL A 428 -3.51 5.80 -13.95
CA VAL A 428 -4.65 4.87 -14.06
C VAL A 428 -4.40 3.62 -13.24
N THR A 429 -3.24 2.97 -13.41
CA THR A 429 -2.98 1.65 -12.81
C THR A 429 -1.88 1.61 -11.76
N SER A 430 -1.10 2.69 -11.56
CA SER A 430 0.02 2.68 -10.59
C SER A 430 -0.43 2.73 -9.13
N ARG A 431 0.23 1.99 -8.26
CA ARG A 431 -0.09 2.03 -6.82
C ARG A 431 0.29 3.39 -6.22
N GLY A 432 -0.58 3.93 -5.36
CA GLY A 432 -0.19 5.00 -4.44
C GLY A 432 0.74 4.49 -3.34
N ARG A 433 1.22 5.37 -2.47
CA ARG A 433 2.10 5.07 -1.34
C ARG A 433 1.52 5.68 -0.06
N ILE A 434 1.20 4.83 0.90
CA ILE A 434 0.80 5.23 2.24
C ILE A 434 1.85 4.77 3.25
N VAL A 435 2.02 5.55 4.31
CA VAL A 435 2.98 5.28 5.37
C VAL A 435 2.24 5.11 6.68
N ILE A 436 2.56 4.04 7.41
CA ILE A 436 1.90 3.69 8.66
C ILE A 436 2.96 3.49 9.75
N PRO A 437 2.87 4.21 10.89
CA PRO A 437 3.71 3.93 12.05
C PRO A 437 3.38 2.55 12.63
N MET A 438 4.40 1.79 13.05
CA MET A 438 4.21 0.46 13.64
C MET A 438 3.81 0.49 15.10
N TYR A 439 4.13 1.57 15.82
CA TYR A 439 3.83 1.70 17.25
C TYR A 439 2.88 2.86 17.57
N PRO A 440 1.71 2.97 16.89
CA PRO A 440 0.73 3.99 17.19
C PRO A 440 -0.01 3.70 18.48
N ARG A 441 -0.60 4.73 19.07
CA ARG A 441 -1.57 4.55 20.16
C ARG A 441 -2.78 3.72 19.73
N ASP A 442 -3.26 3.94 18.51
CA ASP A 442 -4.36 3.20 17.91
C ASP A 442 -4.05 2.94 16.43
N LEU A 443 -3.78 1.67 16.10
CA LEU A 443 -3.45 1.24 14.74
C LEU A 443 -4.60 1.45 13.77
N LYS A 444 -5.85 1.25 14.22
CA LYS A 444 -7.03 1.42 13.38
C LYS A 444 -7.17 2.86 12.95
N ILE A 445 -6.94 3.80 13.88
CA ILE A 445 -6.91 5.24 13.57
C ILE A 445 -5.75 5.57 12.63
N ALA A 446 -4.54 5.07 12.88
CA ALA A 446 -3.38 5.35 12.03
C ALA A 446 -3.56 4.86 10.58
N VAL A 447 -4.17 3.68 10.38
CA VAL A 447 -4.52 3.16 9.05
C VAL A 447 -5.62 4.02 8.42
N LEU A 448 -6.67 4.35 9.17
CA LEU A 448 -7.77 5.19 8.68
C LEU A 448 -7.30 6.57 8.24
N THR A 449 -6.41 7.22 9.00
CA THR A 449 -5.87 8.53 8.61
C THR A 449 -5.05 8.43 7.32
N ALA A 450 -4.31 7.34 7.13
CA ALA A 450 -3.54 7.11 5.90
C ALA A 450 -4.46 6.91 4.69
N VAL A 451 -5.51 6.11 4.83
CA VAL A 451 -6.50 5.89 3.75
C VAL A 451 -7.33 7.14 3.48
N ALA A 452 -7.71 7.90 4.51
CA ALA A 452 -8.41 9.17 4.35
C ALA A 452 -7.57 10.19 3.57
N ASP A 453 -6.29 10.32 3.93
CA ASP A 453 -5.36 11.20 3.22
C ASP A 453 -5.15 10.73 1.77
N LEU A 454 -5.05 9.42 1.53
CA LEU A 454 -4.99 8.85 0.18
C LEU A 454 -6.24 9.21 -0.63
N ARG A 455 -7.42 9.01 -0.06
CA ARG A 455 -8.71 9.31 -0.70
C ARG A 455 -8.81 10.78 -1.08
N TRP A 456 -8.41 11.68 -0.18
CA TRP A 456 -8.38 13.11 -0.40
C TRP A 456 -7.41 13.49 -1.54
N GLN A 457 -6.17 12.98 -1.48
CA GLN A 457 -5.15 13.30 -2.48
C GLN A 457 -5.50 12.74 -3.86
N VAL A 458 -6.01 11.51 -3.95
CA VAL A 458 -6.49 10.93 -5.22
C VAL A 458 -7.61 11.76 -5.81
N ALA A 459 -8.61 12.16 -5.01
CA ALA A 459 -9.71 13.00 -5.48
C ALA A 459 -9.21 14.38 -5.97
N LYS A 460 -8.30 15.01 -5.20
CA LYS A 460 -7.71 16.31 -5.52
C LYS A 460 -6.89 16.26 -6.81
N GLU A 461 -6.00 15.28 -6.96
CA GLU A 461 -5.18 15.16 -8.16
C GLU A 461 -6.00 14.77 -9.40
N LYS A 462 -7.05 13.96 -9.23
CA LYS A 462 -7.96 13.61 -10.33
C LYS A 462 -8.75 14.82 -10.82
N ALA A 463 -9.22 15.68 -9.91
CA ALA A 463 -9.91 16.91 -10.26
C ALA A 463 -8.95 18.00 -10.82
N SER A 464 -7.64 17.87 -10.59
CA SER A 464 -6.60 18.77 -11.09
C SER A 464 -6.93 20.23 -10.78
N TYR A 465 -7.19 21.07 -11.80
CA TYR A 465 -7.48 22.50 -11.60
C TYR A 465 -8.86 22.76 -10.97
N TYR A 466 -9.80 21.81 -11.11
CA TYR A 466 -11.19 21.95 -10.67
C TYR A 466 -11.44 21.36 -9.27
N TRP A 467 -10.38 21.08 -8.50
CA TRP A 467 -10.50 20.41 -7.21
C TRP A 467 -11.29 21.20 -6.15
N MET A 468 -11.47 22.51 -6.34
CA MET A 468 -12.29 23.39 -5.48
C MET A 468 -13.74 23.55 -5.98
N GLU A 469 -14.05 23.10 -7.19
CA GLU A 469 -15.34 23.33 -7.84
C GLU A 469 -16.18 22.06 -7.94
N GLU A 470 -15.54 20.91 -8.24
CA GLU A 470 -16.24 19.67 -8.54
C GLU A 470 -15.82 18.49 -7.64
N GLY A 471 -16.69 17.48 -7.60
CA GLY A 471 -16.44 16.21 -6.92
C GLY A 471 -16.40 16.31 -5.38
N LEU A 472 -15.79 15.29 -4.76
CA LEU A 472 -15.67 15.19 -3.31
C LEU A 472 -14.96 16.40 -2.69
N THR A 473 -13.83 16.81 -3.28
CA THR A 473 -13.00 17.90 -2.73
C THR A 473 -13.64 19.26 -2.92
N GLY A 474 -14.33 19.50 -4.05
CA GLY A 474 -15.03 20.76 -4.31
C GLY A 474 -16.23 20.96 -3.39
N GLN A 475 -17.08 19.94 -3.25
CA GLN A 475 -18.24 20.00 -2.34
C GLN A 475 -17.80 20.18 -0.87
N TYR A 476 -16.72 19.51 -0.46
CA TYR A 476 -16.20 19.66 0.90
C TYR A 476 -15.52 21.02 1.12
N TYR A 477 -14.83 21.55 0.10
CA TYR A 477 -14.26 22.91 0.13
C TYR A 477 -15.36 23.97 0.30
N GLU A 478 -16.44 23.89 -0.48
CA GLU A 478 -17.59 24.80 -0.39
C GLU A 478 -18.22 24.79 1.02
N TRP A 479 -18.33 23.61 1.64
CA TRP A 479 -18.81 23.49 3.01
C TRP A 479 -17.89 24.18 4.03
N ILE A 480 -16.57 23.94 3.97
CA ILE A 480 -15.60 24.59 4.86
C ILE A 480 -15.64 26.11 4.71
N ASP A 481 -15.73 26.62 3.48
CA ASP A 481 -15.78 28.05 3.20
C ASP A 481 -17.05 28.69 3.80
N LYS A 482 -18.21 28.04 3.64
CA LYS A 482 -19.48 28.46 4.27
C LYS A 482 -19.38 28.49 5.80
N GLN A 483 -18.72 27.52 6.41
CA GLN A 483 -18.53 27.45 7.86
C GLN A 483 -17.44 28.41 8.38
N LYS A 484 -16.69 29.08 7.47
CA LYS A 484 -15.57 29.99 7.80
C LYS A 484 -14.54 29.35 8.73
N LEU A 485 -14.33 28.04 8.59
CA LEU A 485 -13.39 27.29 9.43
C LEU A 485 -11.95 27.64 9.04
N LYS A 486 -11.14 27.99 10.05
CA LYS A 486 -9.71 28.26 9.86
C LYS A 486 -8.93 26.98 10.10
N GLY A 487 -8.02 26.63 9.20
CA GLY A 487 -7.14 25.47 9.36
C GLY A 487 -6.84 24.77 8.05
N ASP A 488 -6.21 23.60 8.16
CA ASP A 488 -5.94 22.73 7.02
C ASP A 488 -7.21 21.93 6.66
N LEU A 489 -7.80 22.25 5.51
CA LEU A 489 -8.95 21.56 4.91
C LEU A 489 -8.78 20.03 4.93
N LYS A 490 -7.57 19.56 4.65
CA LYS A 490 -7.25 18.14 4.61
C LYS A 490 -7.39 17.48 5.98
N GLN A 491 -6.99 18.18 7.05
CA GLN A 491 -7.09 17.67 8.42
C GLN A 491 -8.56 17.54 8.85
N TYR A 492 -9.41 18.50 8.48
CA TYR A 492 -10.85 18.40 8.73
C TYR A 492 -11.45 17.18 8.02
N PHE A 493 -11.13 17.01 6.73
CA PHE A 493 -11.60 15.86 5.97
C PHE A 493 -11.17 14.53 6.60
N ILE A 494 -9.92 14.40 7.03
CA ILE A 494 -9.40 13.18 7.66
C ILE A 494 -10.16 12.88 8.96
N GLN A 495 -10.40 13.89 9.81
CA GLN A 495 -11.15 13.71 11.06
C GLN A 495 -12.59 13.28 10.80
N ASP A 496 -13.26 13.93 9.85
CA ASP A 496 -14.62 13.56 9.46
C ASP A 496 -14.67 12.15 8.85
N TYR A 497 -13.68 11.77 8.04
CA TYR A 497 -13.60 10.42 7.48
C TYR A 497 -13.42 9.35 8.56
N VAL A 498 -12.60 9.63 9.59
CA VAL A 498 -12.48 8.71 10.75
C VAL A 498 -13.83 8.56 11.45
N LEU A 499 -14.59 9.64 11.64
CA LEU A 499 -15.94 9.57 12.22
C LEU A 499 -16.94 8.84 11.29
N TRP A 500 -16.83 9.03 9.97
CA TRP A 500 -17.63 8.31 8.98
C TRP A 500 -17.46 6.79 9.12
N MET A 501 -16.21 6.35 9.19
CA MET A 501 -15.86 4.93 9.23
C MET A 501 -16.10 4.27 10.59
N THR A 502 -16.05 5.02 11.70
CA THR A 502 -16.12 4.46 13.06
C THR A 502 -17.40 4.79 13.83
N LYS A 503 -18.21 5.74 13.37
CA LYS A 503 -19.44 6.18 14.05
C LYS A 503 -20.63 6.12 13.13
N GLU A 504 -20.55 6.74 11.96
CA GLU A 504 -21.67 6.80 11.03
C GLU A 504 -21.98 5.42 10.43
N SER A 505 -20.96 4.59 10.18
CA SER A 505 -21.11 3.19 9.79
C SER A 505 -21.84 2.34 10.85
N GLU A 506 -21.81 2.73 12.13
CA GLU A 506 -22.52 2.04 13.22
C GLU A 506 -23.93 2.64 13.46
N GLY A 507 -24.29 3.70 12.74
CA GLY A 507 -25.54 4.45 12.90
C GLY A 507 -25.47 5.56 13.95
N VAL A 508 -24.29 5.84 14.51
CA VAL A 508 -24.07 6.92 15.48
C VAL A 508 -23.78 8.21 14.73
N GLN A 509 -24.77 9.11 14.74
CA GLN A 509 -24.69 10.40 14.05
C GLN A 509 -23.73 11.35 14.79
N ARG A 510 -22.53 11.54 14.26
CA ARG A 510 -21.51 12.45 14.80
C ARG A 510 -21.09 13.53 13.80
N LEU A 511 -21.27 13.30 12.51
CA LEU A 511 -20.94 14.27 11.47
C LEU A 511 -21.98 15.37 11.35
N ASP A 512 -21.55 16.51 10.81
CA ASP A 512 -22.46 17.55 10.36
C ASP A 512 -23.42 17.01 9.27
N LYS A 513 -24.62 17.59 9.20
CA LYS A 513 -25.65 17.18 8.24
C LYS A 513 -25.18 17.31 6.79
N GLU A 514 -24.46 18.38 6.46
CA GLU A 514 -23.98 18.62 5.10
C GLU A 514 -22.81 17.67 4.77
N VAL A 515 -21.84 17.51 5.67
CA VAL A 515 -20.72 16.57 5.50
C VAL A 515 -21.21 15.14 5.31
N ARG A 516 -22.19 14.70 6.12
CA ARG A 516 -22.83 13.39 5.94
C ARG A 516 -23.43 13.23 4.54
N GLY A 517 -24.09 14.26 4.02
CA GLY A 517 -24.64 14.24 2.67
C GLY A 517 -23.56 14.14 1.58
N ILE A 518 -22.44 14.85 1.75
CA ILE A 518 -21.28 14.80 0.85
C ILE A 518 -20.69 13.38 0.86
N PHE A 519 -20.45 12.80 2.03
CA PHE A 519 -19.86 11.47 2.16
C PHE A 519 -20.81 10.38 1.68
N TRP A 520 -22.10 10.46 2.00
CA TRP A 520 -23.10 9.51 1.50
C TRP A 520 -23.10 9.41 -0.02
N ARG A 521 -22.86 10.52 -0.72
CA ARG A 521 -22.83 10.58 -2.19
C ARG A 521 -21.49 10.13 -2.78
N ASN A 522 -20.37 10.62 -2.24
CA ASN A 522 -19.04 10.47 -2.84
C ASN A 522 -18.22 9.30 -2.24
N ILE A 523 -18.63 8.81 -1.06
CA ILE A 523 -18.03 7.71 -0.30
C ILE A 523 -19.18 6.79 0.15
N PRO A 524 -20.00 6.26 -0.79
CA PRO A 524 -21.20 5.53 -0.45
C PRO A 524 -20.86 4.24 0.30
N PHE A 525 -21.59 3.98 1.39
CA PHE A 525 -21.58 2.68 2.06
C PHE A 525 -22.10 1.56 1.12
N PRO A 526 -21.68 0.31 1.33
CA PRO A 526 -22.22 -0.83 0.59
C PRO A 526 -23.72 -0.99 0.87
N GLN A 527 -24.44 -1.59 -0.07
CA GLN A 527 -25.91 -1.71 0.01
C GLN A 527 -26.37 -2.43 1.28
N SER A 528 -25.67 -3.49 1.68
CA SER A 528 -25.94 -4.21 2.93
C SER A 528 -25.92 -3.29 4.15
N LEU A 529 -24.90 -2.43 4.25
CA LEU A 529 -24.77 -1.49 5.35
C LEU A 529 -25.83 -0.38 5.27
N LYS A 530 -26.17 0.11 4.08
CA LYS A 530 -27.26 1.08 3.90
C LYS A 530 -28.60 0.53 4.40
N ASP A 531 -28.89 -0.74 4.09
CA ASP A 531 -30.13 -1.39 4.51
C ASP A 531 -30.19 -1.56 6.04
N GLU A 532 -29.07 -1.87 6.70
CA GLU A 532 -28.99 -1.88 8.16
C GLU A 532 -29.19 -0.48 8.76
N LEU A 533 -28.47 0.52 8.26
CA LEU A 533 -28.51 1.89 8.78
C LEU A 533 -29.90 2.53 8.68
N LYS A 534 -30.64 2.20 7.60
CA LYS A 534 -32.03 2.62 7.41
C LYS A 534 -32.96 2.18 8.56
N THR A 535 -32.70 1.03 9.18
CA THR A 535 -33.48 0.56 10.33
C THR A 535 -33.11 1.26 11.63
N ARG A 536 -31.86 1.74 11.74
CA ARG A 536 -31.31 2.32 12.97
C ARG A 536 -31.64 3.81 13.15
N SER A 537 -31.77 4.56 12.06
CA SER A 537 -32.09 6.00 12.14
C SER A 537 -32.88 6.51 10.92
N LEU A 538 -33.84 7.39 11.19
CA LEU A 538 -34.65 8.08 10.19
C LEU A 538 -33.80 8.90 9.21
N VAL A 539 -32.66 9.44 9.65
CA VAL A 539 -31.78 10.25 8.79
C VAL A 539 -31.22 9.42 7.64
N TYR A 540 -30.83 8.17 7.89
CA TYR A 540 -30.32 7.28 6.84
C TYR A 540 -31.45 6.73 5.96
N ASP A 541 -32.66 6.52 6.50
CA ASP A 541 -33.83 6.17 5.68
C ASP A 541 -34.16 7.28 4.66
N GLU A 542 -34.11 8.55 5.08
CA GLU A 542 -34.30 9.68 4.16
C GLU A 542 -33.23 9.75 3.06
N LEU A 543 -31.96 9.47 3.42
CA LEU A 543 -30.87 9.42 2.44
C LEU A 543 -31.05 8.27 1.43
N CYS A 544 -31.44 7.08 1.90
CA CYS A 544 -31.76 5.95 1.03
C CYS A 544 -32.93 6.24 0.07
N LYS A 545 -33.98 6.94 0.55
CA LYS A 545 -35.10 7.36 -0.29
C LYS A 545 -34.66 8.36 -1.37
N LYS A 546 -33.77 9.30 -1.02
CA LYS A 546 -33.21 10.26 -1.98
C LYS A 546 -32.35 9.58 -3.04
N ASP A 547 -31.55 8.57 -2.67
CA ASP A 547 -30.78 7.77 -3.64
C ASP A 547 -31.71 7.08 -4.64
N ARG A 548 -32.76 6.39 -4.17
CA ARG A 548 -33.74 5.71 -5.05
C ARG A 548 -34.44 6.68 -6.00
N ASN A 549 -34.82 7.86 -5.52
CA ASN A 549 -35.45 8.88 -6.37
C ASN A 549 -34.51 9.40 -7.46
N ARG A 550 -33.21 9.45 -7.20
CA ARG A 550 -32.19 9.84 -8.18
C ARG A 550 -31.95 8.74 -9.20
N GLU A 551 -31.81 7.49 -8.77
CA GLU A 551 -31.67 6.35 -9.68
C GLU A 551 -32.84 6.27 -10.67
N MET A 552 -34.07 6.53 -10.20
CA MET A 552 -35.25 6.59 -11.08
C MET A 552 -35.25 7.80 -12.02
N SER A 553 -34.54 8.89 -11.69
CA SER A 553 -34.46 10.12 -12.50
C SER A 553 -33.29 10.12 -13.48
N ASP A 554 -32.17 9.50 -13.14
CA ASP A 554 -30.99 9.35 -14.00
C ASP A 554 -31.15 8.19 -15.01
N GLY A 555 -32.13 7.31 -14.79
CA GLY A 555 -32.52 6.22 -15.70
C GLY A 555 -33.51 6.60 -16.80
N TYR A 556 -33.78 7.90 -17.01
CA TYR A 556 -34.69 8.44 -18.04
C TYR A 556 -33.97 9.15 -19.18
#